data_AF-A0A969CK42-F1
#
_entry.id   AF-A0A969CK42-F1
#
_cell.length_a   1.000
_cell.length_b   1.000
_cell.length_c   1.000
_cell.angle_alpha   90.00
_cell.angle_beta   90.00
_cell.angle_gamma   90.00
#
_symmetry.space_group_name_H-M   'P 1'
#
loop_
_entity.id
_entity.type
_entity.pdbx_description
1 polymer ?
#
loop_
_entity_poly.entity_id
_entity_poly.type
_entity_poly.pdbx_seq_one_letter_code
_entity_poly.pdbx_strand_id
1 'polypeptide(L)' 'MQQLLASYDIATKIIDLGVKSYMGAGTPAALQVRLQDKWTALLLLSLPEDEQQT' A
#
# COMPACT_ATOMS: atom_id res chain seq x y z
N MET A 1 -5.59 0.87 0.81
CA MET A 1 -4.29 0.83 1.51
C MET A 1 -3.92 2.15 2.19
N GLN A 2 -3.96 3.30 1.51
CA GLN A 2 -3.64 4.60 2.14
C GLN A 2 -4.51 4.92 3.37
N GLN A 3 -5.82 4.69 3.28
CA GLN A 3 -6.75 4.95 4.39
C GLN A 3 -6.47 4.11 5.62
N LEU A 4 -6.04 2.85 5.43
CA LEU A 4 -5.69 1.95 6.53
C LEU A 4 -4.50 2.53 7.32
N LEU A 5 -3.41 2.89 6.62
CA LEU A 5 -2.22 3.44 7.28
C LEU A 5 -2.48 4.81 7.91
N ALA A 6 -3.34 5.63 7.31
CA ALA A 6 -3.76 6.91 7.90
C ALA A 6 -4.48 6.73 9.25
N SER A 7 -5.25 5.67 9.44
CA SER A 7 -5.89 5.37 10.73
C SER A 7 -4.91 5.05 11.87
N TYR A 8 -3.68 4.66 11.53
CA TYR A 8 -2.60 4.39 12.49
C TYR A 8 -1.61 5.56 12.58
N ASP A 9 -1.99 6.76 12.11
CA ASP A 9 -1.16 7.97 12.07
C ASP A 9 0.13 7.81 11.23
N ILE A 10 0.15 6.85 10.30
CA ILE A 10 1.29 6.63 9.40
C ILE A 10 1.13 7.52 8.17
N ALA A 11 1.99 8.52 8.07
CA ALA A 11 2.04 9.43 6.94
C ALA A 11 2.43 8.67 5.65
N THR A 12 1.52 8.64 4.69
CA THR A 12 1.70 7.92 3.42
C THR A 12 1.45 8.81 2.22
N LYS A 13 2.17 8.54 1.13
CA LYS A 13 2.03 9.24 -0.14
C LYS A 13 1.94 8.24 -1.28
N ILE A 14 0.94 8.40 -2.14
CA ILE A 14 0.87 7.64 -3.38
C ILE A 14 1.77 8.32 -4.42
N ILE A 15 2.65 7.54 -5.04
CA ILE A 15 3.46 7.95 -6.17
C ILE A 15 2.97 7.19 -7.40
N ASP A 16 2.56 7.89 -8.43
CA ASP A 16 2.33 7.28 -9.73
C ASP A 16 3.68 6.82 -10.32
N LEU A 17 3.82 5.52 -10.60
CA LEU A 17 5.03 4.96 -11.21
C LEU A 17 5.03 5.11 -12.75
N GLY A 18 4.04 5.82 -13.29
CA GLY A 18 3.90 6.09 -14.71
C GLY A 18 3.03 5.06 -15.41
N VAL A 19 2.98 5.17 -16.73
CA VAL A 19 1.95 4.53 -17.53
C VAL A 19 2.40 3.16 -18.04
N LYS A 20 1.89 2.08 -17.45
CA LYS A 20 1.81 0.75 -18.12
C LYS A 20 0.40 0.55 -18.66
N SER A 21 -0.03 1.42 -19.56
CA SER A 21 -1.33 1.30 -20.20
C SER A 21 -1.27 0.30 -21.35
N TYR A 22 -1.24 -0.99 -21.02
CA TYR A 22 -1.69 -2.02 -21.94
C TYR A 22 -3.06 -2.52 -21.44
N MET A 23 -4.10 -2.32 -22.25
CA MET A 23 -5.49 -2.74 -22.00
C MET A 23 -6.14 -2.25 -20.69
N GLY A 24 -6.01 -0.96 -20.34
CA GLY A 24 -6.85 -0.35 -19.28
C GLY A 24 -6.56 -0.86 -17.86
N ALA A 25 -5.41 -1.52 -17.63
CA ALA A 25 -5.02 -2.09 -16.34
C ALA A 25 -4.66 -1.06 -15.24
N GLY A 26 -4.99 0.22 -15.42
CA GLY A 26 -4.62 1.31 -14.51
C GLY A 26 -3.13 1.66 -14.57
N THR A 27 -2.76 2.82 -14.03
CA THR A 27 -1.34 3.16 -13.84
C THR A 27 -0.84 2.49 -12.57
N PRO A 28 0.30 1.78 -12.60
CA PRO A 28 0.91 1.27 -11.38
C PRO A 28 1.23 2.43 -10.44
N ALA A 29 0.75 2.32 -9.20
CA ALA A 29 1.02 3.30 -8.16
C ALA A 29 1.80 2.66 -7.01
N ALA A 30 2.84 3.34 -6.54
CA ALA A 30 3.58 2.98 -5.35
C ALA A 30 3.02 3.70 -4.12
N LEU A 31 3.09 3.04 -2.97
CA LEU A 31 2.79 3.63 -1.68
C LEU A 31 4.10 3.92 -0.95
N GLN A 32 4.42 5.21 -0.76
CA GLN A 32 5.59 5.67 -0.03
C GLN A 32 5.22 5.94 1.42
N VAL A 33 6.04 5.43 2.33
CA VAL A 33 5.97 5.66 3.79
C VAL A 33 7.31 6.17 4.30
N ARG A 34 7.34 6.77 5.49
CA ARG A 34 8.61 7.13 6.14
C ARG A 34 9.39 5.86 6.46
N LEU A 35 10.72 5.93 6.43
CA LEU A 35 11.56 4.76 6.70
C LEU A 35 11.30 4.16 8.09
N GLN A 36 11.03 5.02 9.08
CA GLN A 36 10.71 4.64 10.46
C GLN A 36 9.42 3.81 10.54
N ASP A 37 8.43 4.14 9.71
CA ASP A 37 7.10 3.50 9.73
C ASP A 37 7.02 2.30 8.77
N LYS A 38 8.11 1.99 8.05
CA LYS A 38 8.14 0.95 7.02
C LYS A 38 7.70 -0.42 7.56
N TRP A 39 8.23 -0.81 8.73
CA TRP A 39 7.92 -2.12 9.31
C TRP A 39 6.46 -2.23 9.75
N THR A 40 5.96 -1.20 10.43
CA THR A 40 4.56 -1.12 10.85
C THR A 40 3.62 -1.13 9.65
N ALA A 41 3.94 -0.37 8.60
CA ALA A 41 3.17 -0.36 7.37
C ALA A 41 3.16 -1.72 6.68
N LEU A 42 4.29 -2.43 6.62
CA LEU A 42 4.36 -3.78 6.05
C LEU A 42 3.52 -4.78 6.86
N LEU A 43 3.52 -4.68 8.18
CA LEU A 43 2.74 -5.54 9.06
C LEU A 43 1.23 -5.27 8.95
N LEU A 44 0.82 -4.01 8.77
CA LEU A 44 -0.58 -3.67 8.54
C LEU A 44 -1.08 -4.04 7.14
N LEU A 45 -0.17 -4.11 6.16
CA LEU A 45 -0.49 -4.46 4.78
C LEU A 45 -0.35 -5.96 4.49
N SER A 46 0.32 -6.73 5.35
CA SER A 46 0.29 -8.19 5.26
C SER A 46 -1.14 -8.69 5.48
N LEU A 47 -1.50 -9.74 4.74
CA LEU A 47 -2.77 -10.44 4.94
C LEU A 47 -2.86 -10.87 6.41
N PRO A 48 -4.00 -10.64 7.09
CA PRO A 48 -4.23 -11.27 8.37
C PRO A 48 -4.20 -12.80 8.17
N GLU A 49 -3.63 -13.52 9.12
CA GLU A 49 -3.48 -14.98 9.03
C GLU A 49 -4.83 -15.71 8.81
N ASP A 50 -5.94 -15.05 9.17
CA ASP A 50 -7.33 -15.54 9.02
C ASP A 50 -7.92 -15.41 7.60
N GLU A 51 -7.33 -14.67 6.65
CA GLU A 51 -7.89 -14.50 5.29
C GLU A 51 -7.38 -15.53 4.27
N GLN A 52 -6.57 -16.51 4.68
CA GLN A 52 -6.15 -17.65 3.83
C GLN A 52 -7.03 -18.91 4.03
N GLN A 53 -8.32 -18.76 4.30
CA GLN A 53 -9.26 -19.88 4.24
C GLN A 53 -10.16 -19.80 3.00
N THR A 54 -10.06 -20.89 2.21
CA THR A 54 -10.88 -21.39 1.09
C THR A 54 -10.72 -20.80 -0.31
#